data_AF-A0A2E4YA13-F1
#
_entry.id   AF-A0A2E4YA13-F1
#
_cell.length_a   1.000
_cell.length_b   1.000
_cell.length_c   1.000
_cell.angle_alpha   90.00
_cell.angle_beta   90.00
_cell.angle_gamma   90.00
#
_symmetry.space_group_name_H-M   'P 1'
#
loop_
_entity.id
_entity.type
_entity.pdbx_description
1 polymer ?
#
loop_
_entity_poly.entity_id
_entity_poly.type
_entity_poly.pdbx_seq_one_letter_code
_entity_poly.pdbx_strand_id
1 'polypeptide(L)'
;MLRAGEAHRQSVRTGTLAMKDLDDDVLRSILDALARGAPNEACEAATRWCALNNRHRRMCEESDGLWHELTRRIFGADAEIFRIGPGTGKRNFEDHCAADSAKRWLQEKGVVEDLPIRFVWLLGDTLRRINAGDKETVEGRLFLAWRMRVLLEEDYDLGDDDLRRRVDEIITGLFDVGSLYAMLETGTEEEKDAALETLQVYANNHDYDYDPPWPTPGDRRQGYEKEKIGLLKRVFVDGNVDRKLKVLGLWNRLLARLPDTTAQDDIEVGSYVIQVMENGMLELLVNTVKGTGTSSVPADAKLRDSCALVLAYFSLRLYEMNRRREGH
;
A
#
# COMPACT_ATOMS: atom_id res chain seq x y z
N MET A 1 45.14 13.97 4.61
CA MET A 1 44.41 12.74 4.30
C MET A 1 45.21 11.55 4.80
N LEU A 2 44.62 10.70 5.63
CA LEU A 2 45.18 9.36 5.84
C LEU A 2 44.90 8.54 4.58
N ARG A 3 45.80 7.63 4.22
CA ARG A 3 45.49 6.69 3.14
C ARG A 3 44.37 5.81 3.66
N ALA A 4 43.25 5.63 2.98
CA ALA A 4 42.08 4.89 3.49
C ALA A 4 42.30 3.43 4.01
N GLY A 5 43.51 2.85 3.93
CA GLY A 5 43.88 1.62 4.66
C GLY A 5 44.29 1.88 6.12
N GLU A 6 44.77 3.08 6.42
CA GLU A 6 44.98 3.60 7.77
C GLU A 6 43.66 4.01 8.40
N ALA A 7 42.74 4.59 7.62
CA ALA A 7 41.36 4.86 8.02
C ALA A 7 40.63 3.60 8.50
N HIS A 8 40.64 2.54 7.69
CA HIS A 8 40.03 1.26 8.05
C HIS A 8 40.64 0.68 9.34
N ARG A 9 41.98 0.67 9.46
CA ARG A 9 42.66 0.22 10.69
C ARG A 9 42.35 1.09 11.91
N GLN A 10 42.14 2.39 11.72
CA GLN A 10 41.81 3.33 12.78
C GLN A 10 40.34 3.18 13.22
N SER A 11 39.41 3.06 12.27
CA SER A 11 37.99 2.74 12.50
C SER A 11 37.83 1.42 13.27
N VAL A 12 38.52 0.36 12.83
CA VAL A 12 38.50 -0.96 13.51
C VAL A 12 39.12 -0.89 14.91
N ARG A 13 40.14 -0.04 15.13
CA ARG A 13 40.78 0.10 16.45
C ARG A 13 40.05 1.00 17.44
N THR A 14 39.33 2.02 16.97
CA THR A 14 38.80 3.09 17.83
C THR A 14 37.28 3.16 17.85
N GLY A 15 36.59 2.41 16.98
CA GLY A 15 35.15 2.53 16.79
C GLY A 15 34.71 3.90 16.27
N THR A 16 35.65 4.79 15.95
CA THR A 16 35.40 6.16 15.51
C THR A 16 35.97 6.35 14.10
N LEU A 17 35.08 6.51 13.13
CA LEU A 17 35.46 6.93 11.78
C LEU A 17 35.84 8.42 11.82
N ALA A 18 37.04 8.77 11.37
CA ALA A 18 37.37 10.17 11.19
C ALA A 18 36.87 10.61 9.81
N MET A 19 36.04 11.64 9.70
CA MET A 19 35.43 12.11 8.43
C MET A 19 36.41 12.27 7.25
N LYS A 20 37.69 12.56 7.55
CA LYS A 20 38.83 12.58 6.60
C LYS A 20 39.10 11.26 5.85
N ASP A 21 38.38 10.19 6.22
CA ASP A 21 38.51 8.83 5.72
C ASP A 21 37.47 8.51 4.63
N LEU A 22 36.46 9.36 4.46
CA LEU A 22 35.51 9.33 3.35
C LEU A 22 36.09 10.09 2.16
N ASP A 23 35.60 9.78 0.96
CA ASP A 23 35.94 10.55 -0.24
C ASP A 23 35.37 11.97 -0.09
N ASP A 24 36.16 13.01 -0.39
CA ASP A 24 35.79 14.41 -0.16
C ASP A 24 34.47 14.78 -0.88
N ASP A 25 34.21 14.22 -2.07
CA ASP A 25 33.00 14.52 -2.85
C ASP A 25 31.75 13.86 -2.24
N VAL A 26 31.88 12.66 -1.67
CA VAL A 26 30.77 11.98 -1.00
C VAL A 26 30.53 12.50 0.40
N LEU A 27 31.60 12.82 1.13
CA LEU A 27 31.52 13.50 2.42
C LEU A 27 30.77 14.82 2.27
N ARG A 28 31.13 15.59 1.24
CA ARG A 28 30.46 16.83 0.88
C ARG A 28 29.01 16.59 0.51
N SER A 29 28.70 15.57 -0.29
CA SER A 29 27.32 15.22 -0.65
C SER A 29 26.46 14.84 0.58
N ILE A 30 27.00 14.07 1.53
CA ILE A 30 26.32 13.72 2.79
C ILE A 30 26.11 14.96 3.66
N LEU A 31 27.14 15.81 3.81
CA LEU A 31 27.05 17.02 4.62
C LEU A 31 26.12 18.08 4.01
N ASP A 32 26.14 18.25 2.69
CA ASP A 32 25.26 19.16 1.97
C ASP A 32 23.80 18.68 2.07
N ALA A 33 23.55 17.37 1.97
CA ALA A 33 22.22 16.78 2.20
C ALA A 33 21.72 17.03 3.64
N LEU A 34 22.57 16.83 4.64
CA LEU A 34 22.24 17.10 6.05
C LEU A 34 21.98 18.58 6.31
N ALA A 35 22.78 19.48 5.74
CA ALA A 35 22.60 20.93 5.86
C ALA A 35 21.25 21.39 5.27
N ARG A 36 20.72 20.67 4.28
CA ARG A 36 19.40 20.91 3.68
C ARG A 36 18.25 20.19 4.38
N GLY A 37 18.52 19.43 5.44
CA GLY A 37 17.50 18.62 6.12
C GLY A 37 16.99 17.46 5.27
N ALA A 38 17.80 16.95 4.35
CA ALA A 38 17.46 15.88 3.41
C ALA A 38 18.21 14.57 3.72
N PRO A 39 17.93 13.88 4.85
CA PRO A 39 18.64 12.67 5.22
C PRO A 39 18.38 11.48 4.29
N ASN A 40 17.32 11.47 3.46
CA ASN A 40 17.17 10.48 2.38
C ASN A 40 18.30 10.61 1.34
N GLU A 41 18.63 11.84 0.95
CA GLU A 41 19.77 12.10 0.05
C GLU A 41 21.09 11.72 0.73
N ALA A 42 21.21 11.93 2.04
CA ALA A 42 22.37 11.51 2.82
C ALA A 42 22.49 9.98 2.89
N CYS A 43 21.37 9.27 3.07
CA CYS A 43 21.28 7.80 3.02
C CYS A 43 21.69 7.24 1.66
N GLU A 44 21.20 7.84 0.58
CA GLU A 44 21.59 7.45 -0.78
C GLU A 44 23.07 7.72 -1.05
N ALA A 45 23.59 8.89 -0.65
CA ALA A 45 24.99 9.24 -0.80
C ALA A 45 25.90 8.26 -0.03
N ALA A 46 25.53 7.90 1.20
CA ALA A 46 26.23 6.90 2.00
C ALA A 46 26.21 5.51 1.35
N THR A 47 25.06 5.11 0.79
CA THR A 47 24.94 3.81 0.09
C THR A 47 25.75 3.78 -1.21
N ARG A 48 25.69 4.86 -2.01
CA ARG A 48 26.45 5.01 -3.25
C ARG A 48 27.96 4.96 -3.01
N TRP A 49 28.42 5.42 -1.85
CA TRP A 49 29.84 5.37 -1.48
C TRP A 49 30.41 3.96 -1.55
N CYS A 50 29.67 2.96 -1.08
CA CYS A 50 30.08 1.55 -1.10
C CYS A 50 30.22 1.00 -2.52
N ALA A 51 29.52 1.59 -3.50
CA ALA A 51 29.54 1.15 -4.90
C ALA A 51 30.69 1.77 -5.73
N LEU A 52 31.37 2.80 -5.21
CA LEU A 52 32.37 3.56 -5.97
C LEU A 52 33.58 2.73 -6.43
N ASN A 53 34.13 1.88 -5.57
CA ASN A 53 35.26 1.01 -5.92
C ASN A 53 35.40 -0.19 -4.94
N ASN A 54 36.27 -1.15 -5.29
CA ASN A 54 36.53 -2.38 -4.50
C ASN A 54 37.06 -2.12 -3.09
N ARG A 55 37.57 -0.93 -2.80
CA ARG A 55 38.08 -0.56 -1.49
C ARG A 55 36.96 -0.04 -0.60
N HIS A 56 36.11 0.85 -1.10
CA HIS A 56 34.94 1.33 -0.38
C HIS A 56 33.97 0.19 -0.09
N ARG A 57 33.80 -0.73 -1.06
CA ARG A 57 33.03 -1.96 -0.86
C ARG A 57 33.51 -2.78 0.34
N ARG A 58 34.82 -3.05 0.42
CA ARG A 58 35.42 -3.77 1.56
C ARG A 58 35.23 -3.03 2.89
N MET A 59 35.41 -1.72 2.91
CA MET A 59 35.18 -0.93 4.13
C MET A 59 33.72 -1.02 4.60
N CYS A 60 32.77 -1.00 3.67
CA CYS A 60 31.36 -1.17 3.96
C CYS A 60 30.99 -2.59 4.43
N GLU A 61 31.69 -3.62 3.97
CA GLU A 61 31.47 -5.02 4.36
C GLU A 61 32.13 -5.37 5.71
N GLU A 62 33.29 -4.78 5.99
CA GLU A 62 34.17 -5.18 7.10
C GLU A 62 34.05 -4.28 8.36
N SER A 63 33.36 -3.12 8.28
CA SER A 63 33.33 -2.14 9.37
C SER A 63 31.91 -1.77 9.80
N ASP A 64 31.41 -2.40 10.87
CA ASP A 64 30.20 -1.92 11.56
C ASP A 64 30.37 -0.51 12.14
N GLY A 65 31.58 -0.16 12.57
CA GLY A 65 31.88 1.16 13.15
C GLY A 65 31.64 2.30 12.16
N LEU A 66 31.86 2.06 10.86
CA LEU A 66 31.51 3.02 9.81
C LEU A 66 30.00 3.30 9.81
N TRP A 67 29.19 2.26 9.79
CA TRP A 67 27.73 2.38 9.71
C TRP A 67 27.11 2.97 10.97
N HIS A 68 27.60 2.59 12.16
CA HIS A 68 27.14 3.20 13.41
C HIS A 68 27.44 4.70 13.46
N GLU A 69 28.63 5.13 13.00
CA GLU A 69 28.98 6.55 12.99
C GLU A 69 28.17 7.34 11.96
N LEU A 70 27.87 6.74 10.79
CA LEU A 70 26.96 7.33 9.81
C LEU A 70 25.54 7.48 10.37
N THR A 71 25.00 6.43 11.02
CA THR A 71 23.69 6.47 11.70
C THR A 71 23.67 7.61 12.72
N ARG A 72 24.68 7.68 13.59
CA ARG A 72 24.78 8.68 14.65
C ARG A 72 24.80 10.11 14.13
N ARG A 73 25.43 10.33 12.96
CA ARG A 73 25.53 11.67 12.36
C ARG A 73 24.29 12.08 11.58
N ILE A 74 23.64 11.14 10.92
CA ILE A 74 22.46 11.41 10.09
C ILE A 74 21.19 11.51 10.96
N PHE A 75 21.06 10.64 11.96
CA PHE A 75 19.85 10.53 12.79
C PHE A 75 20.02 11.01 14.24
N GLY A 76 21.25 11.32 14.67
CA GLY A 76 21.54 11.86 15.99
C GLY A 76 22.24 10.87 16.93
N ALA A 77 22.78 11.41 18.03
CA ALA A 77 23.58 10.65 19.01
C ALA A 77 22.78 9.52 19.70
N ASP A 78 21.46 9.72 19.83
CA ASP A 78 20.54 8.82 20.52
C ASP A 78 19.75 7.93 19.54
N ALA A 79 20.21 7.80 18.30
CA ALA A 79 19.56 6.94 17.31
C ALA A 79 19.49 5.49 17.82
N GLU A 80 18.28 4.95 17.90
CA GLU A 80 18.03 3.62 18.46
C GLU A 80 18.82 2.52 17.72
N ILE A 81 19.37 1.57 18.46
CA ILE A 81 20.05 0.41 17.86
C ILE A 81 19.03 -0.72 17.71
N PHE A 82 18.57 -0.94 16.47
CA PHE A 82 17.55 -1.95 16.19
C PHE A 82 18.04 -3.40 16.34
N ARG A 83 19.33 -3.64 16.05
CA ARG A 83 19.93 -4.98 16.09
C ARG A 83 21.28 -4.94 16.77
N ILE A 84 21.49 -5.88 17.70
CA ILE A 84 22.74 -6.01 18.47
C ILE A 84 23.48 -7.26 17.98
N GLY A 85 24.69 -7.09 17.44
CA GLY A 85 25.55 -8.18 17.01
C GLY A 85 26.62 -7.72 16.01
N PRO A 86 27.67 -8.53 15.76
CA PRO A 86 28.64 -8.23 14.71
C PRO A 86 28.01 -8.38 13.32
N GLY A 87 28.38 -7.49 12.40
CA GLY A 87 27.88 -7.41 11.02
C GLY A 87 26.48 -6.78 10.87
N THR A 88 25.93 -6.19 11.93
CA THR A 88 24.58 -5.59 11.90
C THR A 88 24.58 -4.10 11.63
N GLY A 89 25.74 -3.42 11.63
CA GLY A 89 25.82 -1.97 11.51
C GLY A 89 25.20 -1.44 10.22
N LYS A 90 25.51 -2.09 9.09
CA LYS A 90 24.94 -1.74 7.78
C LYS A 90 23.42 -1.87 7.77
N ARG A 91 22.90 -2.98 8.28
CA ARG A 91 21.45 -3.22 8.36
C ARG A 91 20.78 -2.21 9.27
N ASN A 92 21.36 -1.89 10.43
CA ASN A 92 20.83 -0.85 11.32
C ASN A 92 20.76 0.51 10.60
N PHE A 93 21.80 0.87 9.84
CA PHE A 93 21.78 2.09 9.03
C PHE A 93 20.67 2.08 7.97
N GLU A 94 20.54 0.99 7.21
CA GLU A 94 19.49 0.80 6.20
C GLU A 94 18.08 0.83 6.82
N ASP A 95 17.93 0.28 8.02
CA ASP A 95 16.69 0.26 8.81
C ASP A 95 16.30 1.68 9.25
N HIS A 96 17.26 2.51 9.68
CA HIS A 96 17.02 3.94 9.99
C HIS A 96 16.64 4.75 8.75
N CYS A 97 17.34 4.56 7.64
CA CYS A 97 17.03 5.21 6.37
C CYS A 97 15.62 4.87 5.87
N ALA A 98 15.20 3.61 6.02
CA ALA A 98 13.83 3.19 5.78
C ALA A 98 12.86 3.92 6.71
N ALA A 99 13.07 3.83 8.02
CA ALA A 99 12.15 4.39 9.01
C ALA A 99 11.94 5.91 8.83
N ASP A 100 12.99 6.66 8.51
CA ASP A 100 12.91 8.10 8.25
C ASP A 100 12.15 8.43 6.95
N SER A 101 12.35 7.63 5.89
CA SER A 101 11.58 7.73 4.65
C SER A 101 10.08 7.49 4.88
N ALA A 102 9.73 6.46 5.66
CA ALA A 102 8.36 6.18 6.05
C ALA A 102 7.75 7.32 6.87
N LYS A 103 8.46 7.82 7.89
CA LYS A 103 7.98 8.91 8.73
C LYS A 103 7.67 10.16 7.91
N ARG A 104 8.55 10.55 6.97
CA ARG A 104 8.28 11.68 6.08
C ARG A 104 7.06 11.44 5.19
N TRP A 105 6.98 10.29 4.55
CA TRP A 105 5.86 9.98 3.68
C TRP A 105 4.54 10.02 4.45
N LEU A 106 4.50 9.46 5.66
CA LEU A 106 3.33 9.54 6.55
C LEU A 106 2.99 10.98 6.90
N GLN A 107 3.98 11.81 7.26
CA GLN A 107 3.78 13.24 7.53
C GLN A 107 3.25 14.01 6.31
N GLU A 108 3.77 13.78 5.12
CA GLU A 108 3.28 14.36 3.86
C GLU A 108 1.83 13.96 3.58
N LYS A 109 1.44 12.75 3.99
CA LYS A 109 0.07 12.25 3.90
C LYS A 109 -0.83 12.72 5.04
N GLY A 110 -0.31 13.52 5.99
CA GLY A 110 -1.06 13.97 7.16
C GLY A 110 -1.31 12.86 8.20
N VAL A 111 -0.65 11.71 8.06
CA VAL A 111 -0.69 10.62 9.03
C VAL A 111 0.37 10.91 10.09
N VAL A 112 -0.07 11.46 11.22
CA VAL A 112 0.81 11.84 12.33
C VAL A 112 0.43 10.96 13.52
N GLU A 113 1.27 9.97 13.90
CA GLU A 113 1.37 9.36 15.26
C GLU A 113 2.16 8.03 15.30
N ASP A 114 2.38 7.52 16.53
CA ASP A 114 3.13 6.32 16.95
C ASP A 114 2.65 5.01 16.29
N LEU A 115 2.97 4.85 15.01
CA LEU A 115 2.88 3.55 14.36
C LEU A 115 3.96 2.61 14.91
N PRO A 116 3.69 1.30 14.98
CA PRO A 116 4.67 0.32 15.44
C PRO A 116 5.97 0.43 14.64
N ILE A 117 7.11 0.37 15.32
CA ILE A 117 8.39 0.55 14.66
C ILE A 117 8.64 -0.47 13.53
N ARG A 118 8.11 -1.69 13.67
CA ARG A 118 8.11 -2.72 12.63
C ARG A 118 7.32 -2.30 11.39
N PHE A 119 6.18 -1.65 11.58
CA PHE A 119 5.36 -1.13 10.50
C PHE A 119 6.07 0.01 9.76
N VAL A 120 6.60 0.98 10.52
CA VAL A 120 7.36 2.12 9.97
C VAL A 120 8.57 1.63 9.18
N TRP A 121 9.24 0.58 9.67
CA TRP A 121 10.35 -0.04 8.97
C TRP A 121 9.94 -0.70 7.65
N LEU A 122 8.89 -1.52 7.67
CA LEU A 122 8.41 -2.21 6.46
C LEU A 122 7.95 -1.21 5.39
N LEU A 123 7.19 -0.19 5.79
CA LEU A 123 6.79 0.92 4.91
C LEU A 123 8.02 1.59 4.30
N GLY A 124 9.03 1.85 5.12
CA GLY A 124 10.24 2.55 4.74
C GLY A 124 11.12 1.80 3.75
N ASP A 125 11.30 0.50 3.98
CA ASP A 125 12.05 -0.37 3.06
C ASP A 125 11.38 -0.39 1.69
N THR A 126 10.05 -0.46 1.66
CA THR A 126 9.30 -0.47 0.41
C THR A 126 9.31 0.88 -0.31
N LEU A 127 9.09 2.00 0.40
CA LEU A 127 9.20 3.32 -0.22
C LEU A 127 10.58 3.55 -0.82
N ARG A 128 11.64 3.08 -0.15
CA ARG A 128 13.01 3.12 -0.68
C ARG A 128 13.16 2.30 -1.96
N ARG A 129 12.61 1.08 -2.02
CA ARG A 129 12.62 0.26 -3.24
C ARG A 129 11.85 0.91 -4.38
N ILE A 130 10.66 1.46 -4.11
CA ILE A 130 9.85 2.20 -5.08
C ILE A 130 10.64 3.39 -5.65
N ASN A 131 11.27 4.19 -4.77
CA ASN A 131 12.02 5.38 -5.17
C ASN A 131 13.33 5.08 -5.89
N ALA A 132 13.95 3.92 -5.60
CA ALA A 132 15.16 3.47 -6.30
C ALA A 132 14.93 3.14 -7.78
N GLY A 133 13.69 3.27 -8.27
CA GLY A 133 13.32 2.84 -9.62
C GLY A 133 13.43 1.33 -9.78
N ASP A 134 13.51 0.59 -8.67
CA ASP A 134 13.37 -0.84 -8.66
C ASP A 134 11.95 -1.10 -9.13
N LYS A 135 11.84 -1.48 -10.41
CA LYS A 135 10.62 -2.04 -10.98
C LYS A 135 10.36 -3.43 -10.39
N GLU A 136 10.56 -3.62 -9.09
CA GLU A 136 10.00 -4.77 -8.39
C GLU A 136 8.50 -4.52 -8.34
N THR A 137 7.89 -5.08 -9.39
CA THR A 137 6.53 -5.55 -9.61
C THR A 137 5.43 -4.98 -8.74
N VAL A 138 4.25 -4.87 -9.35
CA VAL A 138 2.99 -4.64 -8.63
C VAL A 138 2.87 -5.58 -7.40
N GLU A 139 3.48 -6.78 -7.45
CA GLU A 139 3.68 -7.76 -6.39
C GLU A 139 4.38 -7.18 -5.14
N GLY A 140 5.42 -6.36 -5.30
CA GLY A 140 6.15 -5.77 -4.18
C GLY A 140 5.30 -4.76 -3.38
N ARG A 141 4.45 -4.00 -4.08
CA ARG A 141 3.51 -3.07 -3.44
C ARG A 141 2.36 -3.82 -2.77
N LEU A 142 1.89 -4.92 -3.35
CA LEU A 142 0.79 -5.70 -2.79
C LEU A 142 1.21 -6.61 -1.64
N PHE A 143 2.38 -7.22 -1.75
CA PHE A 143 3.01 -7.88 -0.62
C PHE A 143 3.14 -6.89 0.53
N LEU A 144 3.49 -5.63 0.26
CA LEU A 144 3.50 -4.59 1.30
C LEU A 144 2.12 -4.33 1.89
N ALA A 145 1.09 -4.05 1.08
CA ALA A 145 -0.25 -3.74 1.58
C ALA A 145 -0.84 -4.91 2.38
N TRP A 146 -0.69 -6.13 1.87
CA TRP A 146 -1.08 -7.36 2.54
C TRP A 146 -0.27 -7.58 3.82
N ARG A 147 1.06 -7.45 3.76
CA ARG A 147 1.93 -7.68 4.92
C ARG A 147 1.74 -6.63 6.00
N MET A 148 1.49 -5.38 5.63
CA MET A 148 1.07 -4.32 6.54
C MET A 148 -0.19 -4.74 7.29
N ARG A 149 -1.24 -5.11 6.54
CA ARG A 149 -2.50 -5.55 7.11
C ARG A 149 -2.33 -6.75 8.04
N VAL A 150 -1.61 -7.78 7.61
CA VAL A 150 -1.32 -8.97 8.42
C VAL A 150 -0.53 -8.62 9.69
N LEU A 151 0.53 -7.81 9.59
CA LEU A 151 1.32 -7.43 10.76
C LEU A 151 0.49 -6.64 11.78
N LEU A 152 -0.48 -5.85 11.31
CA LEU A 152 -1.37 -5.08 12.17
C LEU A 152 -2.49 -5.96 12.76
N GLU A 153 -2.97 -6.96 12.02
CA GLU A 153 -3.87 -8.01 12.51
C GLU A 153 -3.18 -8.95 13.52
N GLU A 154 -1.86 -9.18 13.39
CA GLU A 154 -1.05 -10.06 14.24
C GLU A 154 -0.54 -9.37 15.51
N ASP A 155 -0.02 -8.14 15.39
CA ASP A 155 0.60 -7.41 16.52
C ASP A 155 -0.44 -6.61 17.35
N TYR A 156 -1.67 -6.38 16.84
CA TYR A 156 -2.75 -5.69 17.56
C TYR A 156 -4.04 -6.52 17.58
N ASP A 157 -4.67 -6.60 18.75
CA ASP A 157 -6.06 -7.03 18.85
C ASP A 157 -6.93 -5.92 18.25
N LEU A 158 -7.31 -6.06 16.98
CA LEU A 158 -8.03 -5.05 16.17
C LEU A 158 -9.47 -4.75 16.63
N GLY A 159 -9.76 -4.91 17.92
CA GLY A 159 -10.92 -4.26 18.54
C GLY A 159 -10.80 -2.73 18.57
N ASP A 160 -9.63 -2.18 18.25
CA ASP A 160 -9.42 -0.75 18.05
C ASP A 160 -9.75 -0.34 16.61
N ASP A 161 -11.00 0.06 16.40
CA ASP A 161 -11.51 0.56 15.12
C ASP A 161 -10.68 1.77 14.60
N ASP A 162 -10.01 2.52 15.48
CA ASP A 162 -9.20 3.68 15.09
C ASP A 162 -7.88 3.25 14.42
N LEU A 163 -7.25 2.18 14.90
CA LEU A 163 -6.05 1.63 14.26
C LEU A 163 -6.40 1.06 12.88
N ARG A 164 -7.48 0.29 12.79
CA ARG A 164 -7.94 -0.27 11.52
C ARG A 164 -8.21 0.82 10.48
N ARG A 165 -8.88 1.90 10.89
CA ARG A 165 -9.12 3.08 10.05
C ARG A 165 -7.83 3.69 9.52
N ARG A 166 -6.84 3.95 10.40
CA ARG A 166 -5.55 4.55 10.00
C ARG A 166 -4.78 3.67 9.01
N VAL A 167 -4.88 2.35 9.15
CA VAL A 167 -4.24 1.41 8.23
C VAL A 167 -4.89 1.46 6.85
N ASP A 168 -6.22 1.49 6.83
CA ASP A 168 -6.98 1.65 5.59
C ASP A 168 -6.66 3.01 4.92
N GLU A 169 -6.43 4.08 5.67
CA GLU A 169 -5.93 5.37 5.16
C GLU A 169 -4.54 5.26 4.53
N ILE A 170 -3.60 4.55 5.15
CA ILE A 170 -2.26 4.34 4.59
C ILE A 170 -2.33 3.50 3.31
N ILE A 171 -3.11 2.41 3.32
CA ILE A 171 -3.28 1.52 2.18
C ILE A 171 -3.89 2.28 0.98
N THR A 172 -4.92 3.07 1.21
CA THR A 172 -5.51 3.92 0.17
C THR A 172 -4.53 5.00 -0.30
N GLY A 173 -3.73 5.58 0.59
CA GLY A 173 -2.67 6.53 0.21
C GLY A 173 -1.54 5.96 -0.68
N LEU A 174 -1.35 4.64 -0.71
CA LEU A 174 -0.29 3.95 -1.46
C LEU A 174 -0.66 3.61 -2.92
N PHE A 175 -1.94 3.48 -3.23
CA PHE A 175 -2.41 3.08 -4.56
C PHE A 175 -3.52 4.00 -5.04
N ASP A 176 -3.39 4.56 -6.23
CA ASP A 176 -4.56 5.12 -6.92
C ASP A 176 -5.47 3.99 -7.43
N VAL A 177 -6.78 4.27 -7.50
CA VAL A 177 -7.79 3.29 -7.93
C VAL A 177 -7.55 2.83 -9.38
N GLY A 178 -7.02 3.70 -10.24
CA GLY A 178 -6.61 3.35 -11.60
C GLY A 178 -5.58 2.23 -11.64
N SER A 179 -4.52 2.32 -10.83
CA SER A 179 -3.48 1.30 -10.68
C SER A 179 -4.04 -0.02 -10.15
N LEU A 180 -5.02 0.01 -9.24
CA LEU A 180 -5.67 -1.21 -8.73
C LEU A 180 -6.47 -1.92 -9.83
N TYR A 181 -7.17 -1.17 -10.69
CA TYR A 181 -7.87 -1.78 -11.82
C TYR A 181 -6.92 -2.27 -12.92
N ALA A 182 -5.81 -1.58 -13.18
CA ALA A 182 -4.79 -2.08 -14.10
C ALA A 182 -4.21 -3.42 -13.62
N MET A 183 -4.02 -3.55 -12.30
CA MET A 183 -3.56 -4.76 -11.64
C MET A 183 -4.58 -5.90 -11.71
N LEU A 184 -5.88 -5.61 -11.63
CA LEU A 184 -6.91 -6.62 -11.89
C LEU A 184 -6.85 -7.19 -13.31
N GLU A 185 -6.38 -6.39 -14.27
CA GLU A 185 -6.32 -6.76 -15.68
C GLU A 185 -5.06 -7.56 -16.04
N THR A 186 -3.89 -7.14 -15.56
CA THR A 186 -2.60 -7.70 -15.99
C THR A 186 -1.81 -8.41 -14.89
N GLY A 187 -2.28 -8.36 -13.64
CA GLY A 187 -1.54 -8.91 -12.52
C GLY A 187 -1.61 -10.44 -12.38
N THR A 188 -0.75 -10.98 -11.51
CA THR A 188 -0.81 -12.34 -11.01
C THR A 188 -2.08 -12.57 -10.20
N GLU A 189 -2.33 -13.82 -9.84
CA GLU A 189 -3.53 -14.22 -9.11
C GLU A 189 -3.55 -13.63 -7.70
N GLU A 190 -2.41 -13.63 -7.02
CA GLU A 190 -2.19 -12.98 -5.72
C GLU A 190 -2.37 -11.47 -5.84
N GLU A 191 -1.89 -10.89 -6.95
CA GLU A 191 -2.00 -9.45 -7.17
C GLU A 191 -3.45 -9.02 -7.36
N LYS A 192 -4.23 -9.79 -8.13
CA LYS A 192 -5.67 -9.54 -8.29
C LYS A 192 -6.40 -9.63 -6.96
N ASP A 193 -6.05 -10.60 -6.12
CA ASP A 193 -6.68 -10.80 -4.82
C ASP A 193 -6.41 -9.62 -3.87
N ALA A 194 -5.17 -9.16 -3.79
CA ALA A 194 -4.80 -7.99 -3.01
C ALA A 194 -5.40 -6.68 -3.58
N ALA A 195 -5.52 -6.56 -4.91
CA ALA A 195 -6.21 -5.45 -5.55
C ALA A 195 -7.70 -5.41 -5.16
N LEU A 196 -8.39 -6.56 -5.17
CA LEU A 196 -9.80 -6.64 -4.77
C LEU A 196 -10.01 -6.32 -3.29
N GLU A 197 -9.11 -6.76 -2.41
CA GLU A 197 -9.15 -6.43 -0.99
C GLU A 197 -8.95 -4.92 -0.77
N THR A 198 -8.01 -4.31 -1.49
CA THR A 198 -7.74 -2.88 -1.43
C THR A 198 -8.91 -2.06 -2.00
N LEU A 199 -9.50 -2.48 -3.12
CA LEU A 199 -10.69 -1.85 -3.68
C LEU A 199 -11.90 -1.94 -2.74
N GLN A 200 -12.03 -3.04 -1.99
CA GLN A 200 -13.05 -3.16 -0.96
C GLN A 200 -12.83 -2.18 0.20
N VAL A 201 -11.57 -1.94 0.61
CA VAL A 201 -11.22 -0.91 1.60
C VAL A 201 -11.59 0.47 1.06
N TYR A 202 -11.23 0.76 -0.18
CA TYR A 202 -11.66 1.98 -0.87
C TYR A 202 -13.17 2.15 -0.77
N ALA A 203 -13.96 1.16 -1.20
CA ALA A 203 -15.43 1.23 -1.13
C ALA A 203 -16.01 1.38 0.29
N ASN A 204 -15.25 1.03 1.34
CA ASN A 204 -15.65 1.16 2.74
C ASN A 204 -15.23 2.48 3.40
N ASN A 205 -14.04 3.00 3.08
CA ASN A 205 -13.44 4.16 3.74
C ASN A 205 -14.15 5.49 3.49
N HIS A 206 -15.28 5.47 2.78
CA HIS A 206 -15.99 6.68 2.42
C HIS A 206 -16.91 7.20 3.55
N ASP A 207 -17.04 6.48 4.68
CA ASP A 207 -17.91 6.83 5.82
C ASP A 207 -17.32 7.84 6.81
N TYR A 208 -16.07 8.27 6.62
CA TYR A 208 -15.48 9.28 7.48
C TYR A 208 -15.82 10.68 6.94
N ASP A 209 -16.62 11.43 7.72
CA ASP A 209 -16.92 12.87 7.60
C ASP A 209 -15.65 13.75 7.76
N TYR A 210 -14.52 13.30 7.24
CA TYR A 210 -13.24 13.97 7.34
C TYR A 210 -12.95 14.67 6.01
N ASP A 211 -12.57 15.95 6.11
CA ASP A 211 -12.19 16.82 5.00
C ASP A 211 -10.65 17.02 5.00
N PRO A 212 -9.81 16.01 4.68
CA PRO A 212 -8.38 16.19 4.43
C PRO A 212 -8.10 16.22 2.91
N PRO A 213 -6.87 16.58 2.46
CA PRO A 213 -6.56 16.90 1.07
C PRO A 213 -6.45 15.69 0.11
N TRP A 214 -7.17 14.60 0.35
CA TRP A 214 -7.15 13.37 -0.46
C TRP A 214 -8.53 12.70 -0.51
N PRO A 215 -8.91 12.10 -1.64
CA PRO A 215 -8.97 12.68 -2.98
C PRO A 215 -10.28 13.46 -3.19
N THR A 216 -10.30 14.31 -4.23
CA THR A 216 -11.50 15.07 -4.62
C THR A 216 -12.74 14.18 -4.82
N PRO A 217 -13.97 14.72 -4.68
CA PRO A 217 -15.23 14.01 -4.90
C PRO A 217 -15.33 13.18 -6.21
N GLY A 218 -14.46 13.42 -7.20
CA GLY A 218 -14.33 12.59 -8.40
C GLY A 218 -13.85 11.15 -8.15
N ASP A 219 -13.16 10.86 -7.04
CA ASP A 219 -12.63 9.52 -6.76
C ASP A 219 -13.67 8.56 -6.17
N ARG A 220 -14.80 9.12 -5.67
CA ARG A 220 -16.00 8.36 -5.26
C ARG A 220 -16.64 7.59 -6.42
N ARG A 221 -16.24 7.89 -7.66
CA ARG A 221 -16.83 7.41 -8.92
C ARG A 221 -16.01 6.33 -9.62
N GLN A 222 -14.74 6.17 -9.24
CA GLN A 222 -13.81 5.26 -9.90
C GLN A 222 -14.18 3.81 -9.55
N GLY A 223 -14.83 3.12 -10.48
CA GLY A 223 -15.41 1.78 -10.29
C GLY A 223 -16.86 1.65 -10.72
N TYR A 224 -17.55 2.76 -10.94
CA TYR A 224 -18.88 2.80 -11.56
C TYR A 224 -18.82 2.88 -13.10
N GLU A 225 -17.63 2.97 -13.70
CA GLU A 225 -17.47 3.05 -15.15
C GLU A 225 -17.67 1.70 -15.85
N LYS A 226 -18.18 1.75 -17.09
CA LYS A 226 -18.58 0.57 -17.88
C LYS A 226 -17.43 -0.42 -18.06
N GLU A 227 -16.23 0.10 -18.30
CA GLU A 227 -15.01 -0.67 -18.49
C GLU A 227 -14.65 -1.43 -17.21
N LYS A 228 -14.81 -0.81 -16.04
CA LYS A 228 -14.48 -1.42 -14.74
C LYS A 228 -15.50 -2.49 -14.36
N ILE A 229 -16.79 -2.27 -14.63
CA ILE A 229 -17.83 -3.28 -14.47
C ILE A 229 -17.54 -4.51 -15.34
N GLY A 230 -17.19 -4.28 -16.61
CA GLY A 230 -16.81 -5.34 -17.53
C GLY A 230 -15.58 -6.13 -17.05
N LEU A 231 -14.58 -5.45 -16.48
CA LEU A 231 -13.41 -6.09 -15.89
C LEU A 231 -13.78 -6.92 -14.66
N LEU A 232 -14.54 -6.38 -13.71
CA LEU A 232 -15.00 -7.10 -12.51
C LEU A 232 -15.84 -8.34 -12.87
N LYS A 233 -16.66 -8.25 -13.92
CA LYS A 233 -17.37 -9.41 -14.49
C LYS A 233 -16.40 -10.51 -14.93
N ARG A 234 -15.35 -10.17 -15.69
CA ARG A 234 -14.35 -11.15 -16.13
C ARG A 234 -13.65 -11.80 -14.93
N VAL A 235 -13.21 -10.98 -13.98
CA VAL A 235 -12.58 -11.46 -12.73
C VAL A 235 -13.51 -12.39 -11.94
N PHE A 236 -14.81 -12.10 -11.89
CA PHE A 236 -15.79 -12.97 -11.24
C PHE A 236 -16.02 -14.29 -12.01
N VAL A 237 -16.09 -14.26 -13.34
CA VAL A 237 -16.29 -15.47 -14.14
C VAL A 237 -15.09 -16.41 -14.01
N ASP A 238 -13.89 -15.85 -14.17
CA ASP A 238 -12.63 -16.60 -14.26
C ASP A 238 -12.06 -16.95 -12.86
N GLY A 239 -12.50 -16.26 -11.82
CA GLY A 239 -11.99 -16.42 -10.46
C GLY A 239 -12.39 -17.73 -9.78
N ASN A 240 -11.60 -18.13 -8.78
CA ASN A 240 -11.98 -19.18 -7.83
C ASN A 240 -13.11 -18.67 -6.89
N VAL A 241 -13.62 -19.53 -6.01
CA VAL A 241 -14.73 -19.17 -5.09
C VAL A 241 -14.36 -17.97 -4.21
N ASP A 242 -13.13 -17.91 -3.69
CA ASP A 242 -12.67 -16.81 -2.84
C ASP A 242 -12.69 -15.47 -3.59
N ARG A 243 -12.15 -15.45 -4.81
CA ARG A 243 -12.13 -14.26 -5.65
C ARG A 243 -13.54 -13.81 -6.04
N LYS A 244 -14.43 -14.75 -6.34
CA LYS A 244 -15.85 -14.45 -6.59
C LYS A 244 -16.48 -13.76 -5.39
N LEU A 245 -16.21 -14.25 -4.18
CA LEU A 245 -16.69 -13.64 -2.94
C LEU A 245 -16.11 -12.23 -2.74
N LYS A 246 -14.82 -12.00 -3.07
CA LYS A 246 -14.21 -10.65 -3.01
C LYS A 246 -14.85 -9.67 -3.98
N VAL A 247 -15.12 -10.08 -5.23
CA VAL A 247 -15.84 -9.24 -6.20
C VAL A 247 -17.26 -8.93 -5.72
N LEU A 248 -17.98 -9.93 -5.20
CA LEU A 248 -19.31 -9.71 -4.61
C LEU A 248 -19.26 -8.78 -3.40
N GLY A 249 -18.23 -8.90 -2.55
CA GLY A 249 -18.00 -8.01 -1.41
C GLY A 249 -17.79 -6.57 -1.85
N LEU A 250 -17.01 -6.34 -2.92
CA LEU A 250 -16.83 -5.02 -3.52
C LEU A 250 -18.16 -4.45 -4.03
N TRP A 251 -18.90 -5.20 -4.84
CA TRP A 251 -20.20 -4.76 -5.35
C TRP A 251 -21.21 -4.51 -4.25
N ASN A 252 -21.22 -5.36 -3.23
CA ASN A 252 -22.06 -5.17 -2.06
C ASN A 252 -21.79 -3.82 -1.40
N ARG A 253 -20.53 -3.42 -1.24
CA ARG A 253 -20.15 -2.13 -0.65
C ARG A 253 -20.55 -0.95 -1.54
N LEU A 254 -20.28 -1.05 -2.85
CA LEU A 254 -20.66 -0.04 -3.84
C LEU A 254 -22.19 0.16 -3.95
N LEU A 255 -22.98 -0.88 -3.66
CA LEU A 255 -24.45 -0.85 -3.76
C LEU A 255 -25.17 -0.60 -2.44
N ALA A 256 -24.64 -1.10 -1.32
CA ALA A 256 -25.26 -1.01 0.00
C ALA A 256 -25.37 0.42 0.49
N ARG A 257 -24.51 1.31 -0.02
CA ARG A 257 -24.51 2.70 0.35
C ARG A 257 -25.77 3.41 -0.13
N LEU A 258 -26.70 3.64 0.79
CA LEU A 258 -27.84 4.54 0.62
C LEU A 258 -27.27 5.96 0.63
N PRO A 259 -27.35 6.72 -0.47
CA PRO A 259 -26.99 8.13 -0.39
C PRO A 259 -28.00 8.83 0.52
N ASP A 260 -27.53 9.35 1.64
CA ASP A 260 -28.19 10.49 2.30
C ASP A 260 -27.89 11.81 1.55
N THR A 261 -27.29 11.75 0.35
CA THR A 261 -26.67 12.90 -0.30
C THR A 261 -27.00 12.99 -1.78
N THR A 262 -27.65 14.09 -2.16
CA THR A 262 -27.73 14.70 -3.51
C THR A 262 -28.33 13.89 -4.69
N ALA A 263 -29.04 14.58 -5.58
CA ALA A 263 -29.60 14.00 -6.81
C ALA A 263 -28.53 13.44 -7.78
N GLN A 264 -27.26 13.80 -7.60
CA GLN A 264 -26.15 13.36 -8.45
C GLN A 264 -25.73 11.91 -8.12
N ASP A 265 -25.65 11.55 -6.83
CA ASP A 265 -25.29 10.20 -6.40
C ASP A 265 -26.34 9.17 -6.87
N ASP A 266 -27.62 9.58 -6.88
CA ASP A 266 -28.73 8.78 -7.39
C ASP A 266 -28.63 8.47 -8.89
N ILE A 267 -28.21 9.46 -9.70
CA ILE A 267 -28.02 9.29 -11.15
C ILE A 267 -26.87 8.31 -11.40
N GLU A 268 -25.82 8.36 -10.59
CA GLU A 268 -24.62 7.53 -10.74
C GLU A 268 -24.88 6.08 -10.30
N VAL A 269 -25.51 5.87 -9.14
CA VAL A 269 -25.97 4.53 -8.73
C VAL A 269 -26.93 3.94 -9.75
N GLY A 270 -27.84 4.75 -10.28
CA GLY A 270 -28.75 4.31 -11.34
C GLY A 270 -28.04 3.95 -12.65
N SER A 271 -27.08 4.76 -13.07
CA SER A 271 -26.21 4.49 -14.23
C SER A 271 -25.45 3.18 -14.05
N TYR A 272 -24.91 2.94 -12.85
CA TYR A 272 -24.21 1.70 -12.53
C TYR A 272 -25.11 0.47 -12.63
N VAL A 273 -26.28 0.53 -12.01
CA VAL A 273 -27.26 -0.56 -12.05
C VAL A 273 -27.62 -0.88 -13.51
N ILE A 274 -27.86 0.15 -14.33
CA ILE A 274 -28.12 -0.01 -15.77
C ILE A 274 -26.93 -0.67 -16.47
N GLN A 275 -25.71 -0.20 -16.22
CA GLN A 275 -24.51 -0.76 -16.86
C GLN A 275 -24.25 -2.22 -16.43
N VAL A 276 -24.50 -2.58 -15.18
CA VAL A 276 -24.44 -3.97 -14.72
C VAL A 276 -25.46 -4.82 -15.47
N MET A 277 -26.69 -4.31 -15.66
CA MET A 277 -27.72 -4.98 -16.44
C MET A 277 -27.28 -5.19 -17.90
N GLU A 278 -26.78 -4.13 -18.55
CA GLU A 278 -26.28 -4.18 -19.93
C GLU A 278 -25.12 -5.16 -20.10
N ASN A 279 -24.28 -5.33 -19.06
CA ASN A 279 -23.19 -6.28 -19.07
C ASN A 279 -23.63 -7.73 -18.78
N GLY A 280 -24.93 -8.03 -18.66
CA GLY A 280 -25.44 -9.40 -18.46
C GLY A 280 -25.07 -10.00 -17.09
N MET A 281 -24.72 -9.16 -16.12
CA MET A 281 -24.31 -9.62 -14.78
C MET A 281 -25.49 -10.17 -13.97
N LEU A 282 -26.69 -9.61 -14.13
CA LEU A 282 -27.87 -10.10 -13.42
C LEU A 282 -28.18 -11.56 -13.75
N GLU A 283 -28.11 -11.93 -15.03
CA GLU A 283 -28.32 -13.31 -15.46
C GLU A 283 -27.28 -14.26 -14.83
N LEU A 284 -26.02 -13.84 -14.82
CA LEU A 284 -24.93 -14.60 -14.20
C LEU A 284 -25.16 -14.82 -12.69
N LEU A 285 -25.54 -13.78 -11.95
CA LEU A 285 -25.83 -13.88 -10.52
C LEU A 285 -27.04 -14.76 -10.25
N VAL A 286 -28.13 -14.59 -11.01
CA VAL A 286 -29.36 -15.40 -10.89
C VAL A 286 -29.07 -16.87 -11.17
N ASN A 287 -28.32 -17.18 -12.22
CA ASN A 287 -27.93 -18.56 -12.55
C ASN A 287 -27.03 -19.16 -11.46
N THR A 288 -26.17 -18.36 -10.84
CA THR A 288 -25.33 -18.79 -9.71
C THR A 288 -26.19 -19.14 -8.48
N VAL A 289 -27.17 -18.28 -8.13
CA VAL A 289 -28.10 -18.54 -7.02
C VAL A 289 -28.94 -19.80 -7.26
N LYS A 290 -29.47 -19.96 -8.48
CA LYS A 290 -30.27 -21.13 -8.87
C LYS A 290 -29.46 -22.43 -8.94
N GLY A 291 -28.13 -22.34 -8.94
CA GLY A 291 -27.25 -23.49 -9.16
C GLY A 291 -27.36 -24.08 -10.57
N THR A 292 -27.83 -23.28 -11.55
CA THR A 292 -28.08 -23.72 -12.94
C THR A 292 -26.92 -23.41 -13.88
N GLY A 293 -25.70 -23.26 -13.34
CA GLY A 293 -24.48 -23.04 -14.12
C GLY A 293 -23.86 -24.33 -14.68
N THR A 294 -23.02 -24.21 -15.71
CA THR A 294 -22.34 -25.32 -16.42
C THR A 294 -21.33 -26.12 -15.61
N SER A 295 -21.15 -25.82 -14.32
CA SER A 295 -20.26 -26.56 -13.43
C SER A 295 -21.06 -27.60 -12.66
N SER A 296 -20.65 -28.86 -12.76
CA SER A 296 -21.24 -30.03 -12.06
C SER A 296 -21.00 -30.04 -10.55
N VAL A 297 -20.46 -28.97 -9.98
CA VAL A 297 -20.26 -28.80 -8.54
C VAL A 297 -21.34 -27.85 -8.01
N PRO A 298 -22.14 -28.23 -6.99
CA PRO A 298 -23.09 -27.33 -6.36
C PRO A 298 -22.37 -26.05 -5.94
N ALA A 299 -22.86 -24.89 -6.39
CA ALA A 299 -22.28 -23.62 -5.99
C ALA A 299 -22.24 -23.54 -4.46
N ASP A 300 -21.07 -23.18 -3.93
CA ASP A 300 -20.81 -22.96 -2.51
C ASP A 300 -21.96 -22.15 -1.89
N ALA A 301 -22.49 -22.59 -0.75
CA ALA A 301 -23.63 -21.93 -0.11
C ALA A 301 -23.34 -20.45 0.17
N LYS A 302 -22.12 -20.13 0.61
CA LYS A 302 -21.67 -18.76 0.87
C LYS A 302 -21.67 -17.91 -0.40
N LEU A 303 -21.29 -18.50 -1.53
CA LEU A 303 -21.30 -17.84 -2.84
C LEU A 303 -22.74 -17.54 -3.28
N ARG A 304 -23.66 -18.50 -3.12
CA ARG A 304 -25.08 -18.30 -3.44
C ARG A 304 -25.71 -17.21 -2.59
N ASP A 305 -25.46 -17.22 -1.28
CA ASP A 305 -25.99 -16.21 -0.35
C ASP A 305 -25.45 -14.82 -0.69
N SER A 306 -24.15 -14.73 -1.01
CA SER A 306 -23.52 -13.45 -1.39
C SER A 306 -24.07 -12.91 -2.73
N CYS A 307 -24.31 -13.79 -3.71
CA CYS A 307 -24.98 -13.42 -4.97
C CYS A 307 -26.42 -12.93 -4.73
N ALA A 308 -27.16 -13.63 -3.86
CA ALA A 308 -28.54 -13.25 -3.51
C ALA A 308 -28.59 -11.88 -2.83
N LEU A 309 -27.64 -11.59 -1.94
CA LEU A 309 -27.52 -10.30 -1.27
C LEU A 309 -27.28 -9.16 -2.28
N VAL A 310 -26.33 -9.34 -3.20
CA VAL A 310 -26.04 -8.35 -4.25
C VAL A 310 -27.26 -8.13 -5.16
N LEU A 311 -27.98 -9.20 -5.53
CA LEU A 311 -29.23 -9.09 -6.29
C LEU A 311 -30.32 -8.31 -5.53
N ALA A 312 -30.45 -8.51 -4.23
CA ALA A 312 -31.39 -7.76 -3.40
C ALA A 312 -31.08 -6.26 -3.41
N TYR A 313 -29.80 -5.88 -3.33
CA TYR A 313 -29.39 -4.48 -3.46
C TYR A 313 -29.70 -3.92 -4.84
N PHE A 314 -29.45 -4.66 -5.93
CA PHE A 314 -29.85 -4.22 -7.27
C PHE A 314 -31.36 -3.99 -7.38
N SER A 315 -32.18 -4.91 -6.84
CA SER A 315 -33.64 -4.75 -6.83
C SER A 315 -34.09 -3.54 -6.03
N LEU A 316 -33.49 -3.29 -4.86
CA LEU A 316 -33.78 -2.12 -4.05
C LEU A 316 -33.49 -0.83 -4.81
N ARG A 317 -32.33 -0.73 -5.47
CA ARG A 317 -31.95 0.46 -6.25
C ARG A 317 -32.87 0.69 -7.44
N LEU A 318 -33.23 -0.37 -8.18
CA LEU A 318 -34.20 -0.26 -9.28
C LEU A 318 -35.58 0.23 -8.78
N TYR A 319 -36.03 -0.26 -7.64
CA TYR A 319 -37.29 0.16 -7.04
C TYR A 319 -37.25 1.65 -6.66
N GLU A 320 -36.18 2.11 -6.01
CA GLU A 320 -36.01 3.52 -5.63
C GLU A 320 -35.98 4.46 -6.85
N MET A 321 -35.28 4.07 -7.92
CA MET A 321 -35.24 4.81 -9.17
C MET A 321 -36.63 4.94 -9.81
N ASN A 322 -37.41 3.86 -9.84
CA ASN A 322 -38.76 3.87 -10.39
C ASN A 322 -39.71 4.71 -9.53
N ARG A 323 -39.67 4.56 -8.20
CA ARG A 323 -40.50 5.34 -7.28
C ARG A 323 -40.30 6.85 -7.43
N ARG A 324 -39.06 7.31 -7.65
CA ARG A 324 -38.76 8.73 -7.87
C ARG A 324 -39.21 9.24 -9.24
N ARG A 325 -39.24 8.40 -10.28
CA ARG A 325 -39.81 8.77 -11.59
C ARG A 325 -41.33 8.94 -11.56
N GLU A 326 -42.01 8.16 -10.71
CA GLU A 326 -43.48 8.20 -10.58
C GLU A 326 -43.97 9.32 -9.64
N GLY A 327 -43.08 9.87 -8.80
CA GLY A 327 -43.38 10.93 -7.82
C GLY A 327 -43.16 12.38 -8.30
N HIS A 328 -42.93 12.59 -9.60
CA HIS A 328 -42.77 13.90 -10.24
C HIS A 328 -43.87 14.19 -11.25
#